data_AF-A0A5K1GCQ2-F1
#
_entry.id   AF-A0A5K1GCQ2-F1
#
_cell.length_a   1.000
_cell.length_b   1.000
_cell.length_c   1.000
_cell.angle_alpha   90.00
_cell.angle_beta   90.00
_cell.angle_gamma   90.00
#
_symmetry.space_group_name_H-M   'P 1'
#
loop_
_entity.id
_entity.type
_entity.pdbx_description
1 polymer ?
#
loop_
_entity_poly.entity_id
_entity_poly.type
_entity_poly.pdbx_seq_one_letter_code
_entity_poly.pdbx_strand_id
1 'polypeptide(L)' 'SDKVAGRHGNKGIISKILPRQDIPYLQDGTPVDMVFNPLGIPSQMNVGQ' A
#
# COMPACT_ATOMS: atom_id res chain seq x y z
N SER A 1 9.79 13.37 2.23
CA SER A 1 8.79 12.35 1.88
C SER A 1 9.51 11.18 1.27
N ASP A 2 9.47 10.01 1.92
CA ASP A 2 10.21 8.85 1.45
C ASP A 2 9.47 8.16 0.30
N LYS A 3 10.24 7.65 -0.67
CA LYS A 3 9.72 6.96 -1.85
C LYS A 3 9.87 5.46 -1.66
N VAL A 4 8.79 4.73 -1.90
CA VAL A 4 8.75 3.26 -1.87
C VAL A 4 8.42 2.76 -3.27
N ALA A 5 9.08 1.69 -3.71
CA ALA A 5 8.81 1.06 -4.98
C ALA A 5 8.73 -0.46 -4.80
N GLY A 6 7.67 -1.08 -5.31
CA GLY A 6 7.56 -2.53 -5.41
C GLY A 6 8.23 -3.06 -6.67
N ARG A 7 8.44 -4.39 -6.71
CA ARG A 7 9.15 -5.08 -7.80
C ARG A 7 8.39 -5.07 -9.13
N HIS A 8 7.10 -4.76 -9.12
CA HIS A 8 6.22 -4.74 -10.29
C HIS A 8 5.97 -3.32 -10.84
N GLY A 9 6.87 -2.36 -10.54
CA GLY A 9 6.80 -0.99 -11.06
C GLY A 9 5.86 -0.04 -10.31
N ASN A 10 5.15 -0.53 -9.28
CA ASN A 10 4.34 0.30 -8.39
C ASN A 10 5.23 1.21 -7.54
N LYS A 11 5.21 2.52 -7.80
CA LYS A 11 5.93 3.55 -7.03
C LYS A 11 4.94 4.38 -6.21
N GLY A 12 5.30 4.71 -4.97
CA GLY A 12 4.49 5.53 -4.08
C GLY A 12 5.35 6.41 -3.17
N ILE A 13 4.73 7.45 -2.62
CA ILE A 13 5.31 8.30 -1.59
C ILE A 13 4.60 8.00 -0.28
N ILE A 14 5.35 7.88 0.82
CA ILE A 14 4.75 7.74 2.16
C ILE A 14 4.00 9.04 2.49
N SER A 15 2.67 8.95 2.61
CA SER A 15 1.79 10.10 2.86
C SER A 15 1.55 10.35 4.34
N LYS A 16 1.49 9.29 5.16
CA LYS A 16 1.24 9.35 6.59
C LYS A 16 1.82 8.14 7.31
N ILE A 17 2.34 8.36 8.52
CA ILE A 17 2.72 7.31 9.47
C ILE A 17 1.62 7.25 10.53
N LEU A 18 0.98 6.09 10.69
CA LEU A 18 -0.09 5.88 11.66
C LEU A 18 0.46 5.24 12.94
N PRO A 19 -0.08 5.58 14.12
CA PRO A 19 0.22 4.85 15.33
C PRO A 19 -0.41 3.45 15.29
N ARG A 20 0.15 2.51 16.06
CA ARG A 20 -0.15 1.07 15.94
C ARG A 20 -1.60 0.71 16.27
N GLN A 21 -2.31 1.53 17.05
CA GLN A 21 -3.73 1.32 17.36
C GLN A 21 -4.69 1.72 16.22
N ASP A 22 -4.23 2.53 15.26
CA ASP A 22 -5.08 3.07 14.17
C ASP A 22 -4.96 2.25 12.87
N ILE A 23 -4.06 1.28 12.83
CA ILE A 23 -3.84 0.44 11.65
C ILE A 23 -4.77 -0.78 11.64
N PRO A 24 -5.19 -1.26 10.47
CA PRO A 24 -5.96 -2.49 10.36
C PRO A 24 -5.18 -3.70 10.90
N TYR A 25 -5.94 -4.67 11.42
CA TYR A 25 -5.43 -5.94 11.92
C TYR A 25 -5.97 -7.10 11.07
N LEU A 26 -5.15 -8.12 10.90
CA LEU A 26 -5.55 -9.42 10.38
C LEU A 26 -6.43 -10.15 11.41
N GLN A 27 -7.09 -11.22 10.97
CA GLN A 27 -8.02 -11.98 11.81
C GLN A 27 -7.36 -12.63 13.04
N ASP A 28 -6.05 -12.87 12.99
CA ASP A 28 -5.23 -13.39 14.09
C ASP A 28 -4.75 -12.29 15.06
N GLY A 29 -5.10 -11.02 14.83
CA GLY A 29 -4.66 -9.87 15.62
C GLY A 29 -3.32 -9.29 15.19
N THR A 30 -2.70 -9.79 14.12
CA THR A 30 -1.45 -9.23 13.58
C THR A 30 -1.74 -7.93 12.84
N PRO A 31 -1.09 -6.80 13.16
CA PRO A 31 -1.29 -5.55 12.45
C PRO A 31 -0.63 -5.56 11.06
N VAL A 32 -1.21 -4.79 10.14
CA VAL A 32 -0.68 -4.62 8.79
C VAL A 32 0.52 -3.64 8.77
N ASP A 33 1.59 -3.99 8.06
CA ASP A 33 2.80 -3.16 7.96
C ASP A 33 2.63 -1.94 7.02
N MET A 34 1.89 -2.08 5.91
CA MET A 34 1.68 -1.01 4.93
C MET A 34 0.34 -1.17 4.21
N VAL A 35 -0.35 -0.05 3.98
CA VAL A 35 -1.62 0.00 3.25
C VAL A 35 -1.41 0.76 1.95
N PHE A 36 -1.80 0.12 0.83
CA PHE A 36 -1.78 0.74 -0.50
C PHE A 36 -3.19 1.04 -0.98
N ASN A 37 -3.33 2.10 -1.78
CA ASN A 37 -4.60 2.39 -2.45
C ASN A 37 -4.86 1.39 -3.59
N PRO A 38 -5.96 0.62 -3.55
CA PRO A 38 -6.26 -0.38 -4.56
C PRO A 38 -6.43 0.22 -5.97
N LEU A 39 -6.86 1.48 -6.09
CA LEU A 39 -7.03 2.14 -7.40
C LEU A 39 -5.70 2.43 -8.12
N GLY A 40 -4.57 2.42 -7.39
CA GLY A 40 -3.25 2.62 -7.98
C GLY A 40 -2.73 1.42 -8.78
N ILE A 41 -3.33 0.24 -8.61
CA ILE A 41 -2.89 -1.00 -9.26
C ILE A 41 -3.57 -1.19 -10.64
N PRO A 42 -4.90 -1.09 -10.80
CA PRO A 42 -5.56 -1.19 -12.11
C PRO A 42 -5.19 -0.05 -13.07
N SER A 43 -4.84 1.15 -12.56
CA SER A 43 -4.46 2.29 -13.41
C SER A 43 -3.11 2.09 -14.12
N GLN A 44 -2.22 1.27 -13.57
CA GLN A 44 -0.88 0.99 -14.12
C GLN A 44 -0.88 -0.32 -14.92
N MET A 45 -1.86 -1.19 -14.68
CA MET A 45 -2.03 -2.45 -15.36
C MET A 45 -3.01 -2.25 -16.51
N ASN A 46 -2.51 -1.97 -17.72
CA ASN A 46 -3.31 -2.15 -18.94
C ASN A 46 -3.57 -3.67 -19.11
N VAL A 47 -4.59 -4.22 -18.46
CA VAL A 47 -4.95 -5.66 -18.55
C VAL A 47 -5.81 -5.99 -19.78
N GLY A 48 -5.87 -5.09 -20.76
CA GLY A 48 -6.87 -5.11 -21.82
C GLY A 48 -6.44 -4.54 -23.16
N GLN A 49 -5.13 -4.53 -23.44
CA GLN A 49 -4.59 -4.51 -24.81
C GLN A 49 -3.73 -5.76 -25.02
#